data_AF-A0A2H2ZMB0-F1
#
_entry.id   AF-A0A2H2ZMB0-F1
#
_cell.length_a   1.000
_cell.length_b   1.000
_cell.length_c   1.000
_cell.angle_alpha   90.00
_cell.angle_beta   90.00
_cell.angle_gamma   90.00
#
_symmetry.space_group_name_H-M   'P 1'
#
loop_
_entity.id
_entity.type
_entity.pdbx_description
1 polymer ?
#
loop_
_entity_poly.entity_id
_entity_poly.type
_entity_poly.pdbx_seq_one_letter_code
_entity_poly.pdbx_strand_id
1 'polypeptide(L)'
;MVLHEYDYIFAIGTLFAMLDAYNNGANDVANSWATSVSSRSISYRQAMIFGTIFEMLGAITVGARTAETIKNGIIPNSAFNGNAGVQMLAFTCALAAASSWVMWCTRHSAHVSSTYSLISAVAGVGVATVGASQVQWGWNNGKGLGAIFAGLGMAPAIAAGFAASIFLLIRFVVHVRKNPAPWAVYTSPFFFLIAGTICTLSIVYKGSPSLGLAKKPGWYIAAVTMGTGGGVCLLSAIFFVPFARAKILKKDYTVKWWMFLLGPLLWNRPAPADAESAAVPDYAVVQEHRDEHSSGHSVDGSLESGEGLKKGDADITTTPAEKSLAAVEANKPTYSELMAETQNRFNARLYARRGPIGWAMRTLRDNPMGPGEIYEWKNIKILAIRIPAMIVAGLLYGLYYDIHAAQTGTEGTPDGDRMKRVYAHAEKFPNEVEHTYSFIQVLTACTASFAHGANDIGNSVGPWAVIYSAWKTGNAAAAKAPVPVWQLAVLSGMISIGLCTYGYNIMKVMGNKITYHSPSRGCSMEMGAAITVLVFSQYSLPVSTSMCITGATVGVGLCNGTLKAVNFQRVGLLLFSWIMTIPIAGTLGGVLMGLFLNAPHFASTTGSA
;
A
#
# COMPACT_ATOMS: atom_id res chain seq x y z
N MET A 1 29.38 -14.66 24.72
CA MET A 1 29.82 -15.81 23.91
C MET A 1 28.72 -16.12 22.90
N VAL A 2 29.04 -16.54 21.68
CA VAL A 2 28.01 -16.89 20.68
C VAL A 2 27.27 -18.15 21.15
N LEU A 3 25.94 -18.13 21.11
CA LEU A 3 25.10 -19.25 21.55
C LEU A 3 24.86 -20.25 20.41
N HIS A 4 25.90 -21.00 20.05
CA HIS A 4 25.85 -21.99 18.96
C HIS A 4 24.77 -23.07 19.17
N GLU A 5 24.45 -23.39 20.43
CA GLU A 5 23.38 -24.32 20.79
C GLU A 5 22.00 -23.88 20.29
N TYR A 6 21.80 -22.60 20.00
CA TYR A 6 20.55 -22.04 19.51
C TYR A 6 20.62 -21.52 18.06
N ASP A 7 21.61 -21.98 17.27
CA ASP A 7 21.78 -21.61 15.86
C ASP A 7 20.49 -21.86 15.04
N TYR A 8 19.75 -22.91 15.36
CA TYR A 8 18.47 -23.23 14.71
C TYR A 8 17.38 -22.18 15.01
N ILE A 9 17.30 -21.67 16.24
CA ILE A 9 16.33 -20.62 16.61
C ILE A 9 16.69 -19.32 15.89
N PHE A 10 17.98 -19.00 15.82
CA PHE A 10 18.47 -17.84 15.07
C PHE A 10 18.14 -17.96 13.57
N ALA A 11 18.37 -19.11 12.96
CA ALA A 11 18.06 -19.37 11.55
C ALA A 11 16.56 -19.23 11.27
N ILE A 12 15.72 -19.89 12.07
CA ILE A 12 14.25 -19.83 11.94
C ILE A 12 13.74 -18.40 12.16
N GLY A 13 14.23 -17.73 13.22
CA GLY A 13 13.89 -16.34 13.51
C GLY A 13 14.27 -15.39 12.39
N THR A 14 15.42 -15.61 11.74
CA THR A 14 15.85 -14.84 10.57
C THR A 14 14.93 -15.07 9.38
N LEU A 15 14.51 -16.31 9.10
CA LEU A 15 13.56 -16.60 8.02
C LEU A 15 12.21 -15.91 8.25
N PHE A 16 11.69 -15.93 9.48
CA PHE A 16 10.44 -15.24 9.80
C PHE A 16 10.59 -13.72 9.83
N ALA A 17 11.75 -13.17 10.19
CA ALA A 17 12.03 -11.74 10.04
C ALA A 17 12.03 -11.33 8.55
N MET A 18 12.63 -12.15 7.68
CA MET A 18 12.59 -11.93 6.23
C MET A 18 11.16 -12.08 5.67
N LEU A 19 10.37 -13.02 6.18
CA LEU A 19 8.96 -13.18 5.81
C LEU A 19 8.10 -11.98 6.26
N ASP A 20 8.34 -11.48 7.48
CA ASP A 20 7.67 -10.28 7.98
C ASP A 20 8.00 -9.06 7.11
N ALA A 21 9.28 -8.87 6.76
CA ALA A 21 9.69 -7.81 5.84
C ALA A 21 9.07 -7.99 4.45
N TYR A 22 9.05 -9.21 3.91
CA TYR A 22 8.36 -9.53 2.66
C TYR A 22 6.87 -9.19 2.73
N ASN A 23 6.20 -9.51 3.83
CA ASN A 23 4.80 -9.21 4.05
C ASN A 23 4.53 -7.71 4.08
N ASN A 24 5.39 -6.91 4.72
CA ASN A 24 5.26 -5.45 4.70
C ASN A 24 5.34 -4.93 3.25
N GLY A 25 6.22 -5.52 2.44
CA GLY A 25 6.27 -5.31 0.98
C GLY A 25 4.99 -5.66 0.24
N ALA A 26 4.47 -6.86 0.50
CA ALA A 26 3.34 -7.44 -0.23
C ALA A 26 1.98 -6.89 0.20
N ASN A 27 1.84 -6.49 1.45
CA ASN A 27 0.59 -6.00 2.04
C ASN A 27 0.55 -4.47 2.14
N ASP A 28 1.58 -3.88 2.73
CA ASP A 28 1.50 -2.51 3.24
C ASP A 28 2.02 -1.47 2.23
N VAL A 29 2.93 -1.82 1.31
CA VAL A 29 3.38 -0.87 0.28
C VAL A 29 2.24 -0.43 -0.65
N ALA A 30 1.17 -1.23 -0.75
CA ALA A 30 -0.05 -0.83 -1.42
C ALA A 30 -0.68 0.44 -0.81
N ASN A 31 -0.45 0.74 0.47
CA ASN A 31 -0.92 1.97 1.11
C ASN A 31 -0.36 3.24 0.45
N SER A 32 0.85 3.17 -0.11
CA SER A 32 1.54 4.31 -0.71
C SER A 32 1.22 4.47 -2.20
N TRP A 33 0.88 3.37 -2.89
CA TRP A 33 0.79 3.33 -4.35
C TRP A 33 -0.60 2.97 -4.88
N ALA A 34 -1.51 2.44 -4.06
CA ALA A 34 -2.83 2.03 -4.54
C ALA A 34 -3.61 3.22 -5.08
N THR A 35 -3.53 4.39 -4.44
CA THR A 35 -4.30 5.55 -4.91
C THR A 35 -3.74 6.13 -6.21
N SER A 36 -2.42 6.12 -6.41
CA SER A 36 -1.76 6.61 -7.63
C SER A 36 -1.85 5.65 -8.81
N VAL A 37 -1.86 4.33 -8.56
CA VAL A 37 -2.17 3.34 -9.59
C VAL A 37 -3.66 3.40 -9.93
N SER A 38 -4.54 3.46 -8.93
CA SER A 38 -6.00 3.45 -9.11
C SER A 38 -6.54 4.73 -9.78
N SER A 39 -5.89 5.88 -9.55
CA SER A 39 -6.16 7.14 -10.26
C SER A 39 -5.52 7.20 -11.65
N ARG A 40 -4.73 6.19 -12.05
CA ARG A 40 -4.00 6.13 -13.33
C ARG A 40 -2.90 7.19 -13.49
N SER A 41 -2.45 7.78 -12.39
CA SER A 41 -1.26 8.66 -12.37
C SER A 41 0.02 7.92 -12.72
N ILE A 42 0.09 6.63 -12.38
CA ILE A 42 1.27 5.81 -12.61
C ILE A 42 0.88 4.37 -12.94
N SER A 43 1.70 3.69 -13.75
CA SER A 43 1.54 2.25 -13.96
C SER A 43 2.04 1.46 -12.75
N TYR A 44 1.52 0.24 -12.55
CA TYR A 44 1.97 -0.64 -11.48
C TYR A 44 3.49 -0.92 -11.54
N ARG A 45 4.06 -1.04 -12.74
CA ARG A 45 5.51 -1.24 -12.95
C ARG A 45 6.34 -0.07 -12.44
N GLN A 46 5.92 1.14 -12.77
CA GLN A 46 6.58 2.34 -12.28
C GLN A 46 6.43 2.46 -10.75
N ALA A 47 5.25 2.13 -10.21
CA ALA A 47 5.05 2.07 -8.75
C ALA A 47 5.98 1.06 -8.06
N MET A 48 6.25 -0.10 -8.66
CA MET A 48 7.23 -1.06 -8.12
C MET A 48 8.67 -0.51 -8.11
N ILE A 49 9.08 0.20 -9.17
CA ILE A 49 10.42 0.81 -9.26
C ILE A 49 10.58 1.92 -8.21
N PHE A 50 9.64 2.88 -8.19
CA PHE A 50 9.71 3.97 -7.23
C PHE A 50 9.51 3.48 -5.80
N GLY A 51 8.60 2.53 -5.56
CA GLY A 51 8.42 1.88 -4.27
C GLY A 51 9.71 1.26 -3.78
N THR A 52 10.38 0.44 -4.59
CA THR A 52 11.69 -0.16 -4.23
C THR A 52 12.72 0.90 -3.80
N ILE A 53 12.79 2.03 -4.52
CA ILE A 53 13.73 3.10 -4.21
C ILE A 53 13.35 3.82 -2.92
N PHE A 54 12.12 4.31 -2.81
CA PHE A 54 11.70 5.17 -1.70
C PHE A 54 11.46 4.39 -0.40
N GLU A 55 10.94 3.16 -0.47
CA GLU A 55 10.86 2.26 0.69
C GLU A 55 12.24 2.01 1.28
N MET A 56 13.21 1.63 0.44
CA MET A 56 14.58 1.35 0.87
C MET A 56 15.26 2.59 1.44
N LEU A 57 15.07 3.76 0.80
CA LEU A 57 15.59 5.02 1.33
C LEU A 57 15.00 5.35 2.70
N GLY A 58 13.68 5.26 2.88
CA GLY A 58 13.02 5.50 4.17
C GLY A 58 13.51 4.54 5.26
N ALA A 59 13.55 3.26 4.93
CA ALA A 59 14.00 2.19 5.80
C ALA A 59 15.43 2.38 6.30
N ILE A 60 16.38 2.65 5.39
CA ILE A 60 17.80 2.78 5.73
C ILE A 60 18.09 4.10 6.44
N THR A 61 17.45 5.19 6.03
CA THR A 61 17.77 6.53 6.56
C THR A 61 17.11 6.81 7.90
N VAL A 62 15.86 6.40 8.11
CA VAL A 62 15.05 6.76 9.29
C VAL A 62 14.57 5.55 10.11
N GLY A 63 14.55 4.35 9.52
CA GLY A 63 13.93 3.16 10.11
C GLY A 63 14.55 2.62 11.41
N ALA A 64 15.76 3.05 11.79
CA ALA A 64 16.41 2.60 13.03
C ALA A 64 15.60 2.96 14.29
N ARG A 65 14.80 4.04 14.26
CA ARG A 65 14.06 4.54 15.43
C ARG A 65 12.84 3.70 15.80
N THR A 66 12.04 3.31 14.82
CA THR A 66 10.83 2.52 15.06
C THR A 66 11.21 1.14 15.60
N ALA A 67 12.32 0.58 15.11
CA ALA A 67 12.92 -0.64 15.64
C ALA A 67 13.27 -0.56 17.15
N GLU A 68 13.79 0.57 17.62
CA GLU A 68 14.14 0.76 19.03
C GLU A 68 12.93 0.71 19.97
N THR A 69 11.74 1.07 19.48
CA THR A 69 10.52 1.08 20.28
C THR A 69 9.93 -0.32 20.40
N ILE A 70 9.93 -1.08 19.30
CA ILE A 70 9.40 -2.45 19.29
C ILE A 70 10.25 -3.37 20.18
N LYS A 71 11.59 -3.21 20.16
CA LYS A 71 12.48 -4.04 20.98
C LYS A 71 12.41 -3.75 22.48
N ASN A 72 12.22 -2.48 22.89
CA ASN A 72 12.34 -2.05 24.29
C ASN A 72 11.01 -1.67 24.96
N GLY A 73 9.95 -1.42 24.21
CA GLY A 73 8.71 -0.81 24.71
C GLY A 73 7.65 -1.81 25.20
N ILE A 74 7.68 -3.06 24.70
CA ILE A 74 6.57 -4.00 24.90
C ILE A 74 6.88 -5.04 26.01
N ILE A 75 8.03 -5.71 25.92
CA ILE A 75 8.51 -6.65 26.95
C ILE A 75 9.80 -6.08 27.55
N PRO A 76 9.84 -5.73 28.84
CA PRO A 76 11.05 -5.19 29.44
C PRO A 76 12.12 -6.29 29.51
N ASN A 77 13.39 -5.96 29.19
CA ASN A 77 14.49 -6.94 29.21
C ASN A 77 14.68 -7.62 30.58
N SER A 78 14.30 -6.95 31.68
CA SER A 78 14.32 -7.53 33.02
C SER A 78 13.39 -8.73 33.15
N ALA A 79 12.31 -8.80 32.36
CA ALA A 79 11.33 -9.86 32.42
C ALA A 79 11.90 -11.22 31.96
N PHE A 80 12.97 -11.21 31.15
CA PHE A 80 13.65 -12.43 30.71
C PHE A 80 14.70 -12.95 31.71
N ASN A 81 14.89 -12.30 32.86
CA ASN A 81 15.85 -12.70 33.91
C ASN A 81 17.28 -12.98 33.39
N GLY A 82 17.70 -12.25 32.36
CA GLY A 82 19.02 -12.44 31.72
C GLY A 82 19.12 -13.65 30.78
N ASN A 83 18.05 -14.43 30.60
CA ASN A 83 18.05 -15.59 29.71
C ASN A 83 17.90 -15.18 28.24
N ALA A 84 19.03 -15.09 27.55
CA ALA A 84 19.10 -14.75 26.13
C ALA A 84 18.41 -15.79 25.22
N GLY A 85 18.39 -17.08 25.60
CA GLY A 85 17.73 -18.14 24.83
C GLY A 85 16.21 -17.98 24.81
N VAL A 86 15.59 -17.73 25.98
CA VAL A 86 14.14 -17.49 26.09
C VAL A 86 13.75 -16.20 25.38
N GLN A 87 14.56 -15.14 25.50
CA GLN A 87 14.32 -13.89 24.77
C GLN A 87 14.35 -14.12 23.25
N MET A 88 15.33 -14.88 22.76
CA MET A 88 15.43 -15.19 21.34
C MET A 88 14.23 -16.01 20.85
N LEU A 89 13.84 -17.05 21.59
CA LEU A 89 12.66 -17.87 21.29
C LEU A 89 11.37 -17.02 21.28
N ALA A 90 11.22 -16.11 22.25
CA ALA A 90 10.07 -15.22 22.36
C ALA A 90 9.90 -14.35 21.10
N PHE A 91 10.94 -13.65 20.67
CA PHE A 91 10.88 -12.80 19.48
C PHE A 91 10.76 -13.62 18.18
N THR A 92 11.35 -14.81 18.11
CA THR A 92 11.12 -15.74 16.99
C THR A 92 9.67 -16.18 16.91
N CYS A 93 9.04 -16.51 18.04
CA CYS A 93 7.63 -16.89 18.09
C CYS A 93 6.71 -15.73 17.70
N ALA A 94 7.00 -14.51 18.17
CA ALA A 94 6.25 -13.31 17.81
C ALA A 94 6.30 -13.03 16.30
N LEU A 95 7.50 -13.11 15.70
CA LEU A 95 7.68 -12.95 14.26
C LEU A 95 6.95 -14.05 13.47
N ALA A 96 7.04 -15.32 13.90
CA ALA A 96 6.38 -16.43 13.24
C ALA A 96 4.85 -16.27 13.23
N ALA A 97 4.26 -15.91 14.37
CA ALA A 97 2.83 -15.68 14.50
C ALA A 97 2.35 -14.47 13.66
N ALA A 98 3.03 -13.33 13.78
CA ALA A 98 2.66 -12.10 13.07
C ALA A 98 2.79 -12.27 11.55
N SER A 99 3.94 -12.75 11.08
CA SER A 99 4.18 -12.93 9.64
C SER A 99 3.27 -14.00 9.02
N SER A 100 2.94 -15.07 9.75
CA SER A 100 2.01 -16.09 9.24
C SER A 100 0.59 -15.55 9.14
N TRP A 101 0.13 -14.76 10.12
CA TRP A 101 -1.17 -14.10 10.08
C TRP A 101 -1.27 -13.09 8.93
N VAL A 102 -0.27 -12.22 8.78
CA VAL A 102 -0.26 -11.21 7.71
C VAL A 102 -0.21 -11.90 6.36
N MET A 103 0.65 -12.91 6.15
CA MET A 103 0.70 -13.65 4.89
C MET A 103 -0.64 -14.31 4.54
N TRP A 104 -1.31 -14.90 5.54
CA TRP A 104 -2.64 -15.48 5.35
C TRP A 104 -3.66 -14.42 4.92
N CYS A 105 -3.65 -13.25 5.56
CA CYS A 105 -4.52 -12.13 5.19
C CYS A 105 -4.21 -11.61 3.78
N THR A 106 -2.93 -11.37 3.46
CA THR A 106 -2.47 -10.91 2.15
C THR A 106 -2.92 -11.86 1.05
N ARG A 107 -2.82 -13.18 1.27
CA ARG A 107 -3.28 -14.20 0.31
C ARG A 107 -4.77 -14.12 0.03
N HIS A 108 -5.58 -13.86 1.06
CA HIS A 108 -7.02 -13.69 0.94
C HIS A 108 -7.46 -12.28 0.55
N SER A 109 -6.51 -11.42 0.13
CA SER A 109 -6.77 -10.02 -0.22
C SER A 109 -7.44 -9.23 0.92
N ALA A 110 -7.18 -9.63 2.17
CA ALA A 110 -7.64 -8.95 3.37
C ALA A 110 -6.58 -7.94 3.82
N HIS A 111 -6.95 -6.67 3.83
CA HIS A 111 -6.05 -5.58 4.17
C HIS A 111 -5.97 -5.39 5.70
N VAL A 112 -4.89 -5.88 6.30
CA VAL A 112 -4.60 -5.82 7.74
C VAL A 112 -3.40 -4.94 8.04
N SER A 113 -3.13 -4.66 9.32
CA SER A 113 -1.91 -3.97 9.73
C SER A 113 -0.85 -4.94 10.24
N SER A 114 0.31 -4.94 9.58
CA SER A 114 1.51 -5.67 10.05
C SER A 114 1.97 -5.20 11.43
N THR A 115 2.07 -3.88 11.64
CA THR A 115 2.49 -3.27 12.92
C THR A 115 1.68 -3.79 14.11
N TYR A 116 0.35 -3.75 14.02
CA TYR A 116 -0.50 -4.25 15.10
C TYR A 116 -0.49 -5.78 15.21
N SER A 117 -0.26 -6.51 14.10
CA SER A 117 -0.09 -7.96 14.14
C SER A 117 1.13 -8.33 14.99
N LEU A 118 2.26 -7.68 14.76
CA LEU A 118 3.49 -7.93 15.52
C LEU A 118 3.36 -7.49 16.97
N ILE A 119 2.88 -6.27 17.23
CA ILE A 119 2.76 -5.75 18.60
C ILE A 119 1.85 -6.65 19.44
N SER A 120 0.76 -7.13 18.84
CA SER A 120 -0.17 -8.04 19.51
C SER A 120 0.47 -9.42 19.72
N ALA A 121 1.20 -9.96 18.73
CA ALA A 121 1.94 -11.21 18.88
C ALA A 121 3.01 -11.13 19.99
N VAL A 122 3.78 -10.04 20.04
CA VAL A 122 4.75 -9.77 21.11
C VAL A 122 4.05 -9.66 22.47
N ALA A 123 2.90 -8.99 22.56
CA ALA A 123 2.12 -8.93 23.79
C ALA A 123 1.67 -10.34 24.24
N GLY A 124 1.16 -11.17 23.33
CA GLY A 124 0.76 -12.54 23.61
C GLY A 124 1.93 -13.44 24.06
N VAL A 125 3.08 -13.33 23.40
CA VAL A 125 4.33 -13.97 23.83
C VAL A 125 4.75 -13.49 25.22
N GLY A 126 4.62 -12.19 25.49
CA GLY A 126 4.87 -11.60 26.81
C GLY A 126 4.00 -12.23 27.90
N VAL A 127 2.70 -12.37 27.63
CA VAL A 127 1.78 -13.04 28.57
C VAL A 127 2.20 -14.49 28.83
N ALA A 128 2.59 -15.24 27.79
CA ALA A 128 3.00 -16.64 27.91
C ALA A 128 4.36 -16.83 28.62
N THR A 129 5.26 -15.85 28.52
CA THR A 129 6.62 -15.94 29.08
C THR A 129 6.72 -15.47 30.53
N VAL A 130 6.11 -14.32 30.83
CA VAL A 130 6.34 -13.60 32.09
C VAL A 130 5.06 -13.34 32.87
N GLY A 131 3.92 -13.79 32.34
CA GLY A 131 2.60 -13.59 32.92
C GLY A 131 1.99 -12.24 32.56
N ALA A 132 0.65 -12.18 32.55
CA ALA A 132 -0.08 -10.99 32.15
C ALA A 132 0.23 -9.74 32.99
N SER A 133 0.60 -9.90 34.27
CA SER A 133 0.90 -8.76 35.16
C SER A 133 2.21 -8.05 34.85
N GLN A 134 3.15 -8.70 34.16
CA GLN A 134 4.48 -8.15 33.83
C GLN A 134 4.53 -7.47 32.45
N VAL A 135 3.44 -7.57 31.68
CA VAL A 135 3.30 -6.89 30.38
C VAL A 135 2.89 -5.43 30.61
N GLN A 136 3.47 -4.52 29.83
CA GLN A 136 3.25 -3.07 29.95
C GLN A 136 1.92 -2.62 29.32
N TRP A 137 0.79 -2.98 29.95
CA TRP A 137 -0.57 -2.66 29.44
C TRP A 137 -0.92 -1.16 29.47
N GLY A 138 -0.38 -0.41 30.44
CA GLY A 138 -0.73 1.00 30.64
C GLY A 138 -0.20 1.96 29.56
N TRP A 139 -0.33 3.27 29.79
CA TRP A 139 0.16 4.30 28.87
C TRP A 139 1.70 4.41 28.86
N ASN A 140 2.36 4.16 29.99
CA ASN A 140 3.81 4.15 30.20
C ASN A 140 4.58 5.22 29.39
N ASN A 141 4.34 6.51 29.69
CA ASN A 141 4.95 7.65 29.00
C ASN A 141 4.78 7.64 27.46
N GLY A 142 3.67 7.09 26.97
CA GLY A 142 3.36 6.95 25.55
C GLY A 142 3.92 5.67 24.91
N LYS A 143 4.66 4.83 25.64
CA LYS A 143 5.32 3.64 25.07
C LYS A 143 4.64 2.32 25.42
N GLY A 144 3.68 2.32 26.34
CA GLY A 144 2.96 1.11 26.71
C GLY A 144 1.87 0.72 25.70
N LEU A 145 1.34 -0.49 25.82
CA LEU A 145 0.34 -1.03 24.90
C LEU A 145 -0.91 -0.16 24.81
N GLY A 146 -1.34 0.47 25.91
CA GLY A 146 -2.48 1.39 25.91
C GLY A 146 -2.26 2.62 25.01
N ALA A 147 -1.04 3.16 24.96
CA ALA A 147 -0.70 4.26 24.07
C ALA A 147 -0.64 3.83 22.60
N ILE A 148 -0.10 2.63 22.35
CA ILE A 148 -0.02 2.06 21.01
C ILE A 148 -1.43 1.77 20.47
N PHE A 149 -2.30 1.11 21.25
CA PHE A 149 -3.66 0.81 20.84
C PHE A 149 -4.57 2.04 20.74
N ALA A 150 -4.30 3.12 21.47
CA ALA A 150 -4.97 4.40 21.23
C ALA A 150 -4.71 4.93 19.80
N GLY A 151 -3.56 4.56 19.21
CA GLY A 151 -3.23 4.79 17.81
C GLY A 151 -4.25 4.22 16.82
N LEU A 152 -5.02 3.18 17.17
CA LEU A 152 -6.06 2.59 16.31
C LEU A 152 -7.11 3.62 15.89
N GLY A 153 -7.46 4.54 16.80
CA GLY A 153 -8.38 5.63 16.53
C GLY A 153 -7.66 6.92 16.16
N MET A 154 -6.61 7.27 16.91
CA MET A 154 -5.93 8.56 16.75
C MET A 154 -5.29 8.72 15.37
N ALA A 155 -4.59 7.70 14.87
CA ALA A 155 -3.89 7.81 13.60
C ALA A 155 -4.83 8.01 12.39
N PRO A 156 -5.87 7.19 12.17
CA PRO A 156 -6.82 7.45 11.09
C PRO A 156 -7.54 8.80 11.22
N ALA A 157 -7.87 9.24 12.45
CA ALA A 157 -8.53 10.53 12.66
C ALA A 157 -7.62 11.72 12.31
N ILE A 158 -6.35 11.68 12.74
CA ILE A 158 -5.36 12.72 12.43
C ILE A 158 -5.07 12.73 10.91
N ALA A 159 -4.92 11.55 10.30
CA ALA A 159 -4.72 11.44 8.85
C ALA A 159 -5.94 11.95 8.05
N ALA A 160 -7.16 11.67 8.51
CA ALA A 160 -8.39 12.24 7.94
C ALA A 160 -8.38 13.77 8.00
N GLY A 161 -7.99 14.34 9.14
CA GLY A 161 -7.91 15.79 9.33
C GLY A 161 -6.88 16.45 8.41
N PHE A 162 -5.66 15.91 8.31
CA PHE A 162 -4.64 16.43 7.40
C PHE A 162 -5.06 16.29 5.93
N ALA A 163 -5.53 15.12 5.51
CA ALA A 163 -5.92 14.88 4.13
C ALA A 163 -7.12 15.76 3.71
N ALA A 164 -8.13 15.89 4.58
CA ALA A 164 -9.26 16.79 4.36
C ALA A 164 -8.81 18.25 4.25
N SER A 165 -7.90 18.70 5.12
CA SER A 165 -7.37 20.07 5.08
C SER A 165 -6.63 20.36 3.77
N ILE A 166 -5.78 19.43 3.32
CA ILE A 166 -5.04 19.55 2.05
C ILE A 166 -6.00 19.55 0.86
N PHE A 167 -6.98 18.64 0.84
CA PHE A 167 -7.95 18.57 -0.25
C PHE A 167 -8.85 19.80 -0.30
N LEU A 168 -9.32 20.30 0.84
CA LEU A 168 -10.10 21.54 0.89
C LEU A 168 -9.27 22.73 0.41
N LEU A 169 -8.00 22.83 0.80
CA LEU A 169 -7.10 23.86 0.28
C LEU A 169 -7.00 23.79 -1.25
N ILE A 170 -6.77 22.60 -1.81
CA ILE A 170 -6.75 22.37 -3.26
C ILE A 170 -8.09 22.75 -3.90
N ARG A 171 -9.21 22.41 -3.25
CA ARG A 171 -10.55 22.73 -3.75
C ARG A 171 -10.79 24.23 -3.82
N PHE A 172 -10.49 24.96 -2.75
CA PHE A 172 -10.70 26.40 -2.66
C PHE A 172 -9.73 27.20 -3.55
N VAL A 173 -8.46 26.78 -3.62
CA VAL A 173 -7.45 27.51 -4.40
C VAL A 173 -7.61 27.27 -5.90
N VAL A 174 -7.87 26.01 -6.29
CA VAL A 174 -7.85 25.58 -7.70
C VAL A 174 -9.24 25.28 -8.24
N HIS A 175 -9.97 24.33 -7.65
CA HIS A 175 -11.15 23.73 -8.28
C HIS A 175 -12.38 24.65 -8.34
N VAL A 176 -12.58 25.50 -7.33
CA VAL A 176 -13.73 26.45 -7.29
C VAL A 176 -13.56 27.61 -8.28
N ARG A 177 -12.39 27.76 -8.91
CA ARG A 177 -12.11 28.86 -9.85
C ARG A 177 -12.82 28.62 -11.19
N LYS A 178 -13.27 29.71 -11.83
CA LYS A 178 -13.89 29.68 -13.18
C LYS A 178 -13.03 28.97 -14.23
N ASN A 179 -11.72 29.15 -14.17
CA ASN A 179 -10.74 28.43 -14.99
C ASN A 179 -9.69 27.78 -14.07
N PRO A 180 -9.82 26.50 -13.73
CA PRO A 180 -8.97 25.85 -12.74
C PRO A 180 -7.58 25.44 -13.29
N ALA A 181 -7.44 25.25 -14.60
CA ALA A 181 -6.19 24.73 -15.19
C ALA A 181 -4.96 25.64 -14.94
N PRO A 182 -5.01 26.98 -15.14
CA PRO A 182 -3.90 27.87 -14.81
C PRO A 182 -3.51 27.80 -13.33
N TRP A 183 -4.50 27.75 -12.44
CA TRP A 183 -4.26 27.68 -11.00
C TRP A 183 -3.58 26.37 -10.60
N ALA A 184 -3.97 25.24 -11.20
CA ALA A 184 -3.30 23.97 -10.98
C ALA A 184 -1.80 24.04 -11.35
N VAL A 185 -1.48 24.64 -12.51
CA VAL A 185 -0.10 24.78 -12.98
C VAL A 185 0.72 25.72 -12.10
N TYR A 186 0.23 26.93 -11.83
CA TYR A 186 1.01 27.93 -11.11
C TYR A 186 1.14 27.68 -9.61
N THR A 187 0.19 26.95 -9.00
CA THR A 187 0.28 26.56 -7.58
C THR A 187 1.04 25.26 -7.37
N SER A 188 1.33 24.49 -8.43
CA SER A 188 2.05 23.22 -8.32
C SER A 188 3.38 23.29 -7.55
N PRO A 189 4.24 24.33 -7.66
CA PRO A 189 5.50 24.38 -6.92
C PRO A 189 5.33 24.35 -5.40
N PHE A 190 4.19 24.82 -4.88
CA PHE A 190 3.89 24.79 -3.45
C PHE A 190 3.77 23.35 -2.92
N PHE A 191 3.27 22.40 -3.72
CA PHE A 191 3.24 20.99 -3.31
C PHE A 191 4.62 20.37 -3.26
N PHE A 192 5.52 20.77 -4.16
CA PHE A 192 6.94 20.39 -4.12
C PHE A 192 7.64 20.94 -2.88
N LEU A 193 7.32 22.18 -2.47
CA LEU A 193 7.78 22.76 -1.21
C LEU A 193 7.37 21.89 -0.02
N ILE A 194 6.08 21.55 0.09
CA ILE A 194 5.54 20.74 1.19
C ILE A 194 6.23 19.38 1.25
N ALA A 195 6.26 18.64 0.14
CA ALA A 195 6.86 17.31 0.08
C ALA A 195 8.36 17.34 0.41
N GLY A 196 9.11 18.27 -0.19
CA GLY A 196 10.55 18.42 0.05
C GLY A 196 10.86 18.80 1.51
N THR A 197 10.05 19.69 2.10
CA THR A 197 10.17 20.10 3.50
C THR A 197 9.91 18.91 4.43
N ILE A 198 8.81 18.18 4.24
CA ILE A 198 8.43 17.06 5.12
C ILE A 198 9.46 15.92 5.05
N CYS A 199 9.87 15.51 3.84
CA CYS A 199 10.89 14.48 3.68
C CYS A 199 12.21 14.90 4.35
N THR A 200 12.67 16.13 4.11
CA THR A 200 13.93 16.62 4.70
C THR A 200 13.83 16.73 6.22
N LEU A 201 12.69 17.21 6.73
CA LEU A 201 12.43 17.26 8.17
C LEU A 201 12.53 15.87 8.79
N SER A 202 11.94 14.85 8.16
CA SER A 202 11.97 13.49 8.70
C SER A 202 13.37 12.89 8.81
N ILE A 203 14.29 13.28 7.93
CA ILE A 203 15.69 12.82 7.92
C ILE A 203 16.54 13.62 8.93
N VAL A 204 16.40 14.94 8.92
CA VAL A 204 17.28 15.87 9.68
C VAL A 204 16.80 16.04 11.11
N TYR A 205 15.50 16.23 11.31
CA TYR A 205 14.92 16.31 12.66
C TYR A 205 14.80 14.91 13.21
N LYS A 206 15.77 14.56 14.05
CA LYS A 206 15.78 13.33 14.83
C LYS A 206 15.72 12.04 13.95
N GLY A 207 15.87 12.11 12.63
CA GLY A 207 15.62 10.99 11.71
C GLY A 207 16.66 9.88 11.73
N SER A 208 17.89 10.18 11.34
CA SER A 208 18.96 9.17 11.26
C SER A 208 19.92 9.25 12.45
N PRO A 209 19.95 8.24 13.34
CA PRO A 209 20.97 8.16 14.40
C PRO A 209 22.40 8.15 13.83
N SER A 210 22.57 7.54 12.65
CA SER A 210 23.84 7.39 11.94
C SER A 210 24.43 8.72 11.43
N LEU A 211 23.60 9.71 11.13
CA LEU A 211 24.05 11.01 10.61
C LEU A 211 24.47 11.99 11.73
N GLY A 212 24.20 11.67 13.00
CA GLY A 212 24.54 12.54 14.14
C GLY A 212 23.86 13.92 14.13
N LEU A 213 22.86 14.12 13.26
CA LEU A 213 22.21 15.42 13.02
C LEU A 213 21.29 15.86 14.17
N ALA A 214 20.88 14.93 15.04
CA ALA A 214 20.04 15.22 16.20
C ALA A 214 20.69 16.18 17.23
N LYS A 215 22.03 16.34 17.17
CA LYS A 215 22.78 17.27 18.04
C LYS A 215 22.87 18.69 17.47
N LYS A 216 22.36 18.95 16.26
CA LYS A 216 22.41 20.27 15.61
C LYS A 216 21.34 21.20 16.18
N PRO A 217 21.59 22.52 16.25
CA PRO A 217 20.65 23.48 16.80
C PRO A 217 19.38 23.59 15.93
N GLY A 218 18.25 23.97 16.54
CA GLY A 218 16.96 24.03 15.85
C GLY A 218 16.93 24.93 14.60
N TRP A 219 17.70 26.02 14.60
CA TRP A 219 17.82 26.89 13.41
C TRP A 219 18.48 26.19 12.23
N TYR A 220 19.44 25.29 12.46
CA TYR A 220 20.10 24.53 11.40
C TYR A 220 19.12 23.54 10.77
N ILE A 221 18.33 22.87 11.61
CA ILE A 221 17.27 21.97 11.15
C ILE A 221 16.26 22.75 10.31
N ALA A 222 15.74 23.87 10.83
CA ALA A 222 14.81 24.72 10.09
C ALA A 222 15.39 25.23 8.77
N ALA A 223 16.65 25.68 8.76
CA ALA A 223 17.33 26.18 7.56
C ALA A 223 17.54 25.10 6.50
N VAL A 224 18.00 23.90 6.87
CA VAL A 224 18.18 22.79 5.92
C VAL A 224 16.83 22.30 5.42
N THR A 225 15.85 22.14 6.30
CA THR A 225 14.51 21.67 5.94
C THR A 225 13.80 22.65 4.99
N MET A 226 13.74 23.93 5.34
CA MET A 226 13.11 24.96 4.52
C MET A 226 13.95 25.28 3.27
N GLY A 227 15.28 25.19 3.37
CA GLY A 227 16.20 25.40 2.25
C GLY A 227 16.05 24.33 1.18
N THR A 228 16.00 23.05 1.56
CA THR A 228 15.75 21.95 0.61
C THR A 228 14.35 22.05 0.02
N GLY A 229 13.31 22.29 0.84
CA GLY A 229 11.95 22.50 0.34
C GLY A 229 11.86 23.68 -0.63
N GLY A 230 12.47 24.81 -0.29
CA GLY A 230 12.54 26.00 -1.13
C GLY A 230 13.32 25.76 -2.43
N GLY A 231 14.41 24.99 -2.37
CA GLY A 231 15.17 24.58 -3.55
C GLY A 231 14.34 23.72 -4.51
N VAL A 232 13.62 22.72 -4.01
CA VAL A 232 12.73 21.88 -4.82
C VAL A 232 11.56 22.70 -5.38
N CYS A 233 11.02 23.63 -4.60
CA CYS A 233 10.01 24.61 -5.06
C CYS A 233 10.54 25.46 -6.23
N LEU A 234 11.74 26.01 -6.09
CA LEU A 234 12.37 26.84 -7.12
C LEU A 234 12.65 26.03 -8.38
N LEU A 235 13.18 24.81 -8.26
CA LEU A 235 13.39 23.91 -9.40
C LEU A 235 12.07 23.56 -10.09
N SER A 236 11.00 23.31 -9.33
CA SER A 236 9.67 23.10 -9.89
C SER A 236 9.16 24.35 -10.64
N ALA A 237 9.36 25.54 -10.08
CA ALA A 237 9.00 26.79 -10.76
C ALA A 237 9.79 27.03 -12.06
N ILE A 238 11.07 26.65 -12.11
CA ILE A 238 11.94 26.85 -13.28
C ILE A 238 11.72 25.80 -14.37
N PHE A 239 11.53 24.53 -14.00
CA PHE A 239 11.48 23.42 -14.96
C PHE A 239 10.07 22.85 -15.16
N PHE A 240 9.34 22.60 -14.06
CA PHE A 240 8.04 21.94 -14.12
C PHE A 240 6.93 22.89 -14.59
N VAL A 241 6.88 24.13 -14.09
CA VAL A 241 5.83 25.10 -14.46
C VAL A 241 5.84 25.45 -15.96
N PRO A 242 6.98 25.76 -16.61
CA PRO A 242 7.00 26.02 -18.05
C PRO A 242 6.57 24.80 -18.87
N PHE A 243 6.97 23.59 -18.43
CA PHE A 243 6.55 22.33 -19.03
C PHE A 243 5.05 22.09 -18.93
N ALA A 244 4.49 22.18 -17.72
CA ALA A 244 3.06 22.01 -17.47
C ALA A 244 2.24 23.08 -18.22
N ARG A 245 2.72 24.33 -18.27
CA ARG A 245 2.09 25.40 -19.08
C ARG A 245 2.06 25.05 -20.56
N ALA A 246 3.19 24.63 -21.14
CA ALA A 246 3.26 24.28 -22.57
C ALA A 246 2.33 23.12 -22.92
N LYS A 247 2.30 22.08 -22.08
CA LYS A 247 1.50 20.89 -22.34
C LYS A 247 0.00 21.08 -22.06
N ILE A 248 -0.35 21.80 -21.01
CA ILE A 248 -1.72 21.87 -20.47
C ILE A 248 -2.43 23.15 -20.90
N LEU A 249 -1.81 24.31 -20.69
CA LEU A 249 -2.44 25.61 -20.99
C LEU A 249 -2.36 25.95 -22.48
N LYS A 250 -1.22 25.63 -23.12
CA LYS A 250 -1.05 25.78 -24.57
C LYS A 250 -1.50 24.55 -25.36
N LYS A 251 -1.90 23.47 -24.67
CA LYS A 251 -2.40 22.21 -25.25
C LYS A 251 -1.45 21.59 -26.31
N ASP A 252 -0.15 21.87 -26.22
CA ASP A 252 0.82 21.41 -27.20
C ASP A 252 1.08 19.90 -27.07
N TYR A 253 0.48 19.12 -27.97
CA TYR A 253 0.61 17.66 -28.01
C TYR A 253 2.01 17.18 -28.42
N THR A 254 2.85 18.07 -28.98
CA THR A 254 4.22 17.74 -29.38
C THR A 254 5.21 17.77 -28.20
N VAL A 255 4.79 18.28 -27.04
CA VAL A 255 5.61 18.33 -25.82
C VAL A 255 5.79 16.93 -25.24
N LYS A 256 7.01 16.41 -25.36
CA LYS A 256 7.42 15.11 -24.79
C LYS A 256 7.88 15.26 -23.34
N TRP A 257 7.81 14.17 -22.58
CA TRP A 257 8.16 14.16 -21.15
C TRP A 257 9.56 14.71 -20.85
N TRP A 258 10.57 14.39 -21.67
CA TRP A 258 11.97 14.82 -21.46
C TRP A 258 12.19 16.32 -21.67
N MET A 259 11.26 17.01 -22.35
CA MET A 259 11.38 18.44 -22.64
C MET A 259 11.29 19.30 -21.38
N PHE A 260 10.88 18.74 -20.22
CA PHE A 260 10.89 19.47 -18.95
C PHE A 260 12.28 20.02 -18.59
N LEU A 261 13.36 19.37 -19.04
CA LEU A 261 14.75 19.82 -18.85
C LEU A 261 15.06 21.15 -19.57
N LEU A 262 14.28 21.52 -20.59
CA LEU A 262 14.43 22.80 -21.29
C LEU A 262 13.96 23.99 -20.43
N GLY A 263 13.17 23.72 -19.39
CA GLY A 263 12.70 24.68 -18.39
C GLY A 263 12.25 26.02 -18.99
N PRO A 264 12.96 27.14 -18.74
CA PRO A 264 12.56 28.47 -19.22
C PRO A 264 12.37 28.59 -20.73
N LEU A 265 13.08 27.79 -21.54
CA LEU A 265 12.98 27.83 -23.00
C LEU A 265 11.57 27.45 -23.51
N LEU A 266 10.81 26.67 -22.73
CA LEU A 266 9.44 26.30 -23.07
C LEU A 266 8.45 27.47 -22.93
N TRP A 267 8.82 28.57 -22.27
CA TRP A 267 7.93 29.70 -22.06
C TRP A 267 7.50 30.36 -23.37
N ASN A 268 8.45 30.51 -24.28
CA ASN A 268 8.32 31.24 -25.54
C ASN A 268 7.98 30.33 -26.74
N ARG A 269 7.83 29.02 -26.52
CA ARG A 269 7.50 28.09 -27.60
C ARG A 269 6.10 28.37 -28.17
N PRO A 270 5.93 28.55 -29.50
CA PRO A 270 4.61 28.66 -30.11
C PRO A 270 3.90 27.30 -30.10
N ALA A 271 2.60 27.31 -29.81
CA ALA A 271 1.78 26.10 -29.87
C ALA A 271 1.36 25.82 -31.33
N PRO A 272 1.17 24.54 -31.73
CA PRO A 272 0.57 24.20 -33.01
C PRO A 272 -0.82 24.83 -33.18
N ALA A 273 -1.17 25.25 -34.40
CA ALA A 273 -2.43 25.95 -34.69
C ALA A 273 -3.67 25.04 -34.60
N ASP A 274 -3.47 23.72 -34.63
CA ASP A 274 -4.46 22.64 -34.56
C ASP A 274 -4.69 22.11 -33.12
N ALA A 275 -4.12 22.75 -32.10
CA ALA A 275 -4.17 22.29 -30.71
C ALA A 275 -5.50 22.63 -30.00
N GLU A 276 -6.60 21.97 -30.37
CA GLU A 276 -7.92 22.19 -29.75
C GLU A 276 -8.07 21.52 -28.37
N SER A 277 -7.47 20.34 -28.18
CA SER A 277 -7.52 19.56 -26.93
C SER A 277 -6.12 19.12 -26.48
N ALA A 278 -5.84 19.18 -25.16
CA ALA A 278 -4.58 18.68 -24.64
C ALA A 278 -4.50 17.15 -24.79
N ALA A 279 -3.38 16.63 -25.31
CA ALA A 279 -3.11 15.20 -25.36
C ALA A 279 -2.72 14.67 -23.96
N VAL A 280 -3.73 14.48 -23.10
CA VAL A 280 -3.57 14.00 -21.73
C VAL A 280 -4.29 12.67 -21.51
N PRO A 281 -3.73 11.76 -20.68
CA PRO A 281 -4.39 10.52 -20.31
C PRO A 281 -5.76 10.80 -19.69
N ASP A 282 -6.71 9.88 -19.89
CA ASP A 282 -7.99 9.93 -19.22
C ASP A 282 -7.86 9.39 -17.78
N TYR A 283 -8.07 10.28 -16.81
CA TYR A 283 -8.03 10.00 -15.38
C TYR A 283 -9.38 9.53 -14.82
N ALA A 284 -10.42 9.41 -15.65
CA ALA A 284 -11.68 8.83 -15.22
C ALA A 284 -11.51 7.35 -14.86
N VAL A 285 -11.96 7.00 -13.65
CA VAL A 285 -11.93 5.63 -13.12
C VAL A 285 -12.82 4.67 -13.94
N VAL A 286 -13.98 5.15 -14.36
CA VAL A 286 -14.93 4.39 -15.20
C VAL A 286 -14.75 4.88 -16.62
N GLN A 287 -14.17 4.04 -17.46
CA GLN A 287 -14.17 4.24 -18.91
C GLN A 287 -15.33 3.46 -19.47
N GLU A 288 -16.27 4.14 -20.11
CA GLU A 288 -17.22 3.46 -20.98
C GLU A 288 -16.40 2.80 -22.10
N HIS A 289 -16.68 1.53 -22.39
CA HIS A 289 -16.15 0.86 -23.56
C HIS A 289 -16.59 1.64 -24.80
N ARG A 290 -15.78 2.58 -25.25
CA ARG A 290 -15.92 3.18 -26.56
C ARG A 290 -15.37 2.14 -27.52
N ASP A 291 -16.26 1.37 -28.13
CA ASP A 291 -15.89 0.33 -29.08
C ASP A 291 -14.84 0.86 -30.06
N GLU A 292 -13.70 0.18 -30.13
CA GLU A 292 -12.64 0.42 -31.11
C GLU A 292 -13.13 -0.03 -32.51
N HIS A 293 -14.22 0.54 -33.00
CA HIS A 293 -14.71 0.43 -34.37
C HIS A 293 -15.52 1.68 -34.74
N SER A 294 -14.87 2.84 -34.79
CA SER A 294 -15.41 3.97 -35.55
C SER A 294 -14.29 4.78 -36.21
N SER A 295 -13.54 4.11 -37.08
CA SER A 295 -12.86 4.76 -38.19
C SER A 295 -13.48 4.21 -39.48
N GLY A 296 -14.39 4.97 -40.10
CA GLY A 296 -14.90 4.66 -41.43
C GLY A 296 -16.35 5.05 -41.66
N HIS A 297 -16.52 6.11 -42.45
CA HIS A 297 -17.68 6.45 -43.27
C HIS A 297 -18.95 7.04 -42.64
N SER A 298 -19.09 8.33 -42.91
CA SER A 298 -20.33 9.07 -43.15
C SER A 298 -21.27 8.35 -44.13
N VAL A 299 -22.55 8.20 -43.75
CA VAL A 299 -23.67 8.22 -44.70
C VAL A 299 -24.85 8.94 -44.02
N ASP A 300 -25.38 9.92 -44.74
CA ASP A 300 -26.61 10.67 -44.48
C ASP A 300 -27.83 9.78 -44.23
N GLY A 301 -28.77 10.29 -43.44
CA GLY A 301 -30.06 9.67 -43.22
C GLY A 301 -30.96 10.52 -42.33
N SER A 302 -31.32 11.71 -42.82
CA SER A 302 -32.47 12.48 -42.35
C SER A 302 -33.72 11.60 -42.31
N LEU A 303 -34.50 11.63 -41.23
CA LEU A 303 -35.93 11.31 -41.27
C LEU A 303 -36.68 12.01 -40.14
N GLU A 304 -37.81 12.57 -40.55
CA GLU A 304 -38.63 13.59 -39.92
C GLU A 304 -39.55 13.05 -38.82
N SER A 305 -40.02 14.02 -38.04
CA SER A 305 -41.20 13.98 -37.17
C SER A 305 -42.46 13.46 -37.87
N GLY A 306 -43.25 12.64 -37.16
CA GLY A 306 -44.63 12.31 -37.53
C GLY A 306 -45.44 11.81 -36.33
N GLU A 307 -46.41 12.62 -35.92
CA GLU A 307 -47.45 12.31 -34.94
C GLU A 307 -48.43 11.22 -35.42
N GLY A 308 -49.08 10.51 -34.49
CA GLY A 308 -50.22 9.65 -34.81
C GLY A 308 -50.73 8.82 -33.63
N LEU A 309 -51.64 9.40 -32.83
CA LEU A 309 -52.47 8.71 -31.83
C LEU A 309 -53.36 7.61 -32.45
N LYS A 310 -53.54 6.48 -31.75
CA LYS A 310 -54.83 5.78 -31.61
C LYS A 310 -54.89 4.95 -30.32
N LYS A 311 -55.93 5.19 -29.52
CA LYS A 311 -56.37 4.43 -28.34
C LYS A 311 -57.15 3.17 -28.78
N GLY A 312 -57.03 2.10 -28.00
CA GLY A 312 -57.91 0.92 -28.07
C GLY A 312 -57.64 -0.06 -26.94
N ASP A 313 -58.51 0.01 -25.92
CA ASP A 313 -58.97 -0.95 -24.92
C ASP A 313 -58.05 -1.96 -24.19
N ALA A 314 -58.36 -2.05 -22.89
CA ALA A 314 -57.72 -2.88 -21.88
C ALA A 314 -58.17 -4.34 -21.98
N ASP A 315 -57.22 -5.26 -21.85
CA ASP A 315 -57.48 -6.58 -21.30
C ASP A 315 -56.34 -7.02 -20.38
N ILE A 316 -56.72 -7.49 -19.19
CA ILE A 316 -55.82 -7.83 -18.09
C ILE A 316 -55.37 -9.27 -18.30
N THR A 317 -54.15 -9.46 -18.82
CA THR A 317 -53.44 -10.73 -18.75
C THR A 317 -51.97 -10.50 -18.39
N THR A 318 -51.56 -11.19 -17.32
CA THR A 318 -50.20 -11.24 -16.76
C THR A 318 -49.13 -11.34 -17.86
N THR A 319 -48.25 -10.35 -17.93
CA THR A 319 -47.30 -10.17 -19.03
C THR A 319 -46.16 -11.19 -19.01
N PRO A 320 -45.70 -11.69 -20.19
CA PRO A 320 -44.47 -12.47 -20.36
C PRO A 320 -43.18 -11.73 -19.91
N ALA A 321 -43.30 -10.44 -19.61
CA ALA A 321 -42.23 -9.55 -19.20
C ALA A 321 -41.60 -9.96 -17.87
N GLU A 322 -42.39 -10.46 -16.89
CA GLU A 322 -41.82 -10.91 -15.60
C GLU A 322 -41.01 -12.21 -15.73
N LYS A 323 -41.42 -13.14 -16.61
CA LYS A 323 -40.62 -14.33 -16.93
C LYS A 323 -39.37 -13.97 -17.74
N SER A 324 -39.45 -12.96 -18.61
CA SER A 324 -38.29 -12.45 -19.35
C SER A 324 -37.29 -11.73 -18.44
N LEU A 325 -37.77 -10.89 -17.51
CA LEU A 325 -36.93 -10.22 -16.50
C LEU A 325 -36.33 -11.21 -15.51
N ALA A 326 -37.11 -12.19 -15.03
CA ALA A 326 -36.61 -13.26 -14.16
C ALA A 326 -35.62 -14.20 -14.89
N ALA A 327 -35.82 -14.47 -16.19
CA ALA A 327 -34.87 -15.23 -17.00
C ALA A 327 -33.58 -14.44 -17.31
N VAL A 328 -33.67 -13.12 -17.46
CA VAL A 328 -32.52 -12.21 -17.62
C VAL A 328 -31.76 -12.05 -16.28
N GLU A 329 -32.45 -12.06 -15.14
CA GLU A 329 -31.81 -12.09 -13.82
C GLU A 329 -31.16 -13.43 -13.49
N ALA A 330 -31.78 -14.55 -13.89
CA ALA A 330 -31.23 -15.90 -13.72
C ALA A 330 -30.01 -16.18 -14.61
N ASN A 331 -29.84 -15.43 -15.71
CA ASN A 331 -28.68 -15.53 -16.63
C ASN A 331 -27.57 -14.51 -16.35
N LYS A 332 -27.64 -13.75 -15.25
CA LYS A 332 -26.49 -12.94 -14.84
C LYS A 332 -25.37 -13.89 -14.38
N PRO A 333 -24.18 -13.84 -14.99
CA PRO A 333 -23.08 -14.73 -14.61
C PRO A 333 -22.78 -14.56 -13.12
N THR A 334 -22.59 -15.68 -12.44
CA THR A 334 -22.30 -15.70 -11.00
C THR A 334 -21.00 -14.94 -10.75
N TYR A 335 -20.84 -14.28 -9.61
CA TYR A 335 -19.61 -13.55 -9.26
C TYR A 335 -18.33 -14.39 -9.46
N SER A 336 -18.39 -15.69 -9.14
CA SER A 336 -17.30 -16.64 -9.37
C SER A 336 -16.96 -16.82 -10.85
N GLU A 337 -17.95 -16.80 -11.73
CA GLU A 337 -17.79 -16.97 -13.17
C GLU A 337 -17.19 -15.71 -13.81
N LEU A 338 -17.67 -14.52 -13.43
CA LEU A 338 -17.09 -13.24 -13.87
C LEU A 338 -15.62 -13.08 -13.47
N MET A 339 -15.28 -13.46 -12.24
CA MET A 339 -13.89 -13.45 -11.76
C MET A 339 -13.03 -14.48 -12.50
N ALA A 340 -13.56 -15.68 -12.77
CA ALA A 340 -12.87 -16.71 -13.53
C ALA A 340 -12.63 -16.27 -14.98
N GLU A 341 -13.61 -15.62 -15.62
CA GLU A 341 -13.48 -15.11 -16.98
C GLU A 341 -12.42 -14.00 -17.06
N THR A 342 -12.44 -13.05 -16.12
CA THR A 342 -11.42 -11.99 -16.02
C THR A 342 -10.02 -12.58 -15.85
N GLN A 343 -9.89 -13.59 -14.98
CA GLN A 343 -8.63 -14.30 -14.77
C GLN A 343 -8.18 -15.06 -16.03
N ASN A 344 -9.10 -15.68 -16.76
CA ASN A 344 -8.81 -16.40 -18.00
C ASN A 344 -8.36 -15.46 -19.11
N ARG A 345 -9.01 -14.30 -19.28
CA ARG A 345 -8.58 -13.25 -20.23
C ARG A 345 -7.17 -12.76 -19.90
N PHE A 346 -6.88 -12.53 -18.62
CA PHE A 346 -5.54 -12.15 -18.18
C PHE A 346 -4.50 -13.25 -18.45
N ASN A 347 -4.79 -14.49 -18.09
CA ASN A 347 -3.90 -15.63 -18.32
C ASN A 347 -3.64 -15.84 -19.83
N ALA A 348 -4.65 -15.65 -20.68
CA ALA A 348 -4.50 -15.72 -22.14
C ALA A 348 -3.46 -14.73 -22.67
N ARG A 349 -3.46 -13.49 -22.17
CA ARG A 349 -2.45 -12.48 -22.51
C ARG A 349 -1.05 -12.93 -22.07
N LEU A 350 -0.91 -13.58 -20.92
CA LEU A 350 0.38 -14.11 -20.47
C LEU A 350 0.86 -15.28 -21.32
N TYR A 351 -0.03 -16.18 -21.74
CA TYR A 351 0.31 -17.31 -22.62
C TYR A 351 0.83 -16.85 -23.99
N ALA A 352 0.34 -15.72 -24.50
CA ALA A 352 0.77 -15.18 -25.79
C ALA A 352 2.18 -14.55 -25.75
N ARG A 353 2.73 -14.24 -24.58
CA ARG A 353 4.05 -13.57 -24.48
C ARG A 353 5.20 -14.52 -24.81
N ARG A 354 6.20 -13.97 -25.49
CA ARG A 354 7.53 -14.59 -25.68
C ARG A 354 8.40 -14.20 -24.47
N GLY A 355 8.99 -15.19 -23.79
CA GLY A 355 9.85 -14.97 -22.61
C GLY A 355 9.57 -15.92 -21.43
N PRO A 356 10.30 -15.77 -20.31
CA PRO A 356 10.25 -16.69 -19.17
C PRO A 356 8.86 -16.83 -18.53
N ILE A 357 8.12 -15.72 -18.37
CA ILE A 357 6.75 -15.77 -17.83
C ILE A 357 5.78 -16.49 -18.76
N GLY A 358 5.90 -16.29 -20.08
CA GLY A 358 5.07 -16.97 -21.06
C GLY A 358 5.36 -18.47 -21.11
N TRP A 359 6.64 -18.85 -21.02
CA TRP A 359 7.06 -20.24 -20.86
C TRP A 359 6.46 -20.84 -19.58
N ALA A 360 6.68 -20.21 -18.42
CA ALA A 360 6.20 -20.70 -17.13
C ALA A 360 4.68 -20.91 -17.11
N MET A 361 3.92 -19.92 -17.57
CA MET A 361 2.46 -20.00 -17.61
C MET A 361 1.97 -21.09 -18.57
N ARG A 362 2.60 -21.27 -19.75
CA ARG A 362 2.29 -22.38 -20.66
C ARG A 362 2.64 -23.73 -20.03
N THR A 363 3.82 -23.88 -19.44
CA THR A 363 4.23 -25.11 -18.75
C THR A 363 3.27 -25.48 -17.62
N LEU A 364 2.80 -24.51 -16.83
CA LEU A 364 1.82 -24.75 -15.75
C LEU A 364 0.44 -25.15 -16.27
N ARG A 365 0.02 -24.62 -17.42
CA ARG A 365 -1.25 -24.96 -18.09
C ARG A 365 -1.19 -26.35 -18.75
N ASP A 366 -0.09 -26.64 -19.43
CA ASP A 366 0.09 -27.87 -20.21
C ASP A 366 0.40 -29.09 -19.32
N ASN A 367 0.76 -28.86 -18.05
CA ASN A 367 1.03 -29.90 -17.06
C ASN A 367 0.12 -29.74 -15.80
N PRO A 368 -1.20 -29.96 -15.89
CA PRO A 368 -2.09 -29.97 -14.73
C PRO A 368 -1.75 -31.15 -13.80
N MET A 369 -1.96 -31.01 -12.48
CA MET A 369 -1.81 -32.16 -11.57
C MET A 369 -2.89 -33.19 -11.89
N GLY A 370 -2.50 -34.46 -12.02
CA GLY A 370 -3.45 -35.54 -12.26
C GLY A 370 -4.30 -35.83 -11.03
N PRO A 371 -5.39 -36.60 -11.18
CA PRO A 371 -6.12 -37.15 -10.03
C PRO A 371 -5.18 -38.06 -9.21
N GLY A 372 -5.31 -38.05 -7.89
CA GLY A 372 -4.46 -38.81 -6.98
C GLY A 372 -3.60 -37.91 -6.08
N GLU A 373 -2.77 -38.54 -5.25
CA GLU A 373 -1.96 -37.84 -4.25
C GLU A 373 -0.61 -37.35 -4.79
N ILE A 374 0.00 -36.37 -4.13
CA ILE A 374 1.25 -35.73 -4.60
C ILE A 374 2.42 -36.73 -4.66
N TYR A 375 2.43 -37.74 -3.80
CA TYR A 375 3.51 -38.74 -3.73
C TYR A 375 3.46 -39.80 -4.84
N GLU A 376 2.40 -39.83 -5.65
CA GLU A 376 2.35 -40.76 -6.78
C GLU A 376 3.38 -40.37 -7.85
N TRP A 377 4.09 -41.36 -8.40
CA TRP A 377 5.21 -41.12 -9.33
C TRP A 377 4.83 -40.25 -10.55
N LYS A 378 3.58 -40.35 -11.02
CA LYS A 378 3.04 -39.50 -12.10
C LYS A 378 2.95 -38.04 -11.65
N ASN A 379 2.43 -37.78 -10.45
CA ASN A 379 2.29 -36.44 -9.87
C ASN A 379 3.64 -35.85 -9.44
N ILE A 380 4.59 -36.66 -8.95
CA ILE A 380 5.97 -36.22 -8.65
C ILE A 380 6.68 -35.72 -9.92
N LYS A 381 6.57 -36.45 -11.05
CA LYS A 381 7.16 -36.02 -12.33
C LYS A 381 6.56 -34.71 -12.82
N ILE A 382 5.23 -34.59 -12.75
CA ILE A 382 4.52 -33.35 -13.10
C ILE A 382 4.97 -32.22 -12.17
N LEU A 383 5.05 -32.47 -10.86
CA LEU A 383 5.51 -31.48 -9.88
C LEU A 383 6.94 -31.03 -10.17
N ALA A 384 7.86 -31.93 -10.50
CA ALA A 384 9.24 -31.59 -10.85
C ALA A 384 9.33 -30.67 -12.09
N ILE A 385 8.48 -30.88 -13.10
CA ILE A 385 8.37 -30.00 -14.27
C ILE A 385 7.75 -28.65 -13.88
N ARG A 386 6.77 -28.66 -12.99
CA ARG A 386 6.07 -27.45 -12.53
C ARG A 386 6.91 -26.61 -11.58
N ILE A 387 7.79 -27.17 -10.74
CA ILE A 387 8.55 -26.40 -9.74
C ILE A 387 9.33 -25.24 -10.38
N PRO A 388 10.17 -25.43 -11.42
CA PRO A 388 10.84 -24.33 -12.09
C PRO A 388 9.86 -23.29 -12.66
N ALA A 389 8.75 -23.75 -13.24
CA ALA A 389 7.71 -22.87 -13.78
C ALA A 389 6.96 -22.09 -12.67
N MET A 390 6.70 -22.71 -11.51
CA MET A 390 6.09 -22.07 -10.34
C MET A 390 6.99 -20.99 -9.77
N ILE A 391 8.32 -21.24 -9.72
CA ILE A 391 9.29 -20.24 -9.26
C ILE A 391 9.32 -19.05 -10.23
N VAL A 392 9.44 -19.30 -11.53
CA VAL A 392 9.45 -18.22 -12.54
C VAL A 392 8.14 -17.45 -12.55
N ALA A 393 7.00 -18.14 -12.44
CA ALA A 393 5.70 -17.51 -12.31
C ALA A 393 5.65 -16.67 -11.03
N GLY A 394 5.99 -17.21 -9.86
CA GLY A 394 5.98 -16.48 -8.59
C GLY A 394 6.85 -15.22 -8.60
N LEU A 395 8.04 -15.28 -9.22
CA LEU A 395 8.96 -14.15 -9.30
C LEU A 395 8.52 -13.07 -10.29
N LEU A 396 7.91 -13.45 -11.41
CA LEU A 396 7.64 -12.51 -12.50
C LEU A 396 6.16 -12.10 -12.59
N TYR A 397 5.23 -12.85 -12.02
CA TYR A 397 3.79 -12.63 -12.22
C TYR A 397 3.36 -11.20 -11.83
N GLY A 398 3.84 -10.69 -10.69
CA GLY A 398 3.59 -9.32 -10.26
C GLY A 398 4.02 -8.28 -11.30
N LEU A 399 5.20 -8.44 -11.91
CA LEU A 399 5.72 -7.51 -12.94
C LEU A 399 4.82 -7.40 -14.18
N TYR A 400 4.00 -8.41 -14.47
CA TYR A 400 3.10 -8.43 -15.63
C TYR A 400 1.63 -8.31 -15.24
N TYR A 401 1.31 -8.11 -13.96
CA TYR A 401 -0.07 -7.98 -13.50
C TYR A 401 -0.67 -6.64 -13.95
N ASP A 402 -1.86 -6.70 -14.55
CA ASP A 402 -2.61 -5.55 -15.02
C ASP A 402 -3.71 -5.22 -14.01
N ILE A 403 -3.42 -4.24 -13.14
CA ILE A 403 -4.31 -3.84 -12.06
C ILE A 403 -5.58 -3.19 -12.60
N HIS A 404 -5.48 -2.40 -13.67
CA HIS A 404 -6.62 -1.70 -14.24
C HIS A 404 -7.61 -2.71 -14.85
N ALA A 405 -7.11 -3.70 -15.60
CA ALA A 405 -7.95 -4.77 -16.13
C ALA A 405 -8.61 -5.61 -15.02
N ALA A 406 -7.93 -5.79 -13.87
CA ALA A 406 -8.51 -6.50 -12.72
C ALA A 406 -9.60 -5.68 -12.00
N GLN A 407 -9.62 -4.35 -12.16
CA GLN A 407 -10.61 -3.46 -11.53
C GLN A 407 -11.84 -3.19 -12.43
N THR A 408 -11.67 -3.23 -13.76
CA THR A 408 -12.76 -2.97 -14.72
C THR A 408 -13.81 -4.09 -14.78
N GLY A 409 -13.48 -5.32 -14.39
CA GLY A 409 -14.40 -6.47 -14.38
C GLY A 409 -15.43 -6.48 -13.24
N THR A 410 -15.70 -5.35 -12.58
CA THR A 410 -16.67 -5.26 -11.48
C THR A 410 -18.06 -4.79 -11.91
N GLU A 411 -18.24 -4.42 -13.18
CA GLU A 411 -19.55 -4.03 -13.71
C GLU A 411 -20.54 -5.19 -13.64
N GLY A 412 -21.76 -4.92 -13.16
CA GLY A 412 -22.79 -5.94 -12.93
C GLY A 412 -22.64 -6.73 -11.62
N THR A 413 -21.58 -6.48 -10.83
CA THR A 413 -21.45 -7.06 -9.48
C THR A 413 -22.08 -6.15 -8.41
N PRO A 414 -22.53 -6.70 -7.26
CA PRO A 414 -23.01 -5.89 -6.14
C PRO A 414 -21.97 -4.86 -5.64
N ASP A 415 -20.68 -5.15 -5.83
CA ASP A 415 -19.59 -4.23 -5.52
C ASP A 415 -19.48 -3.09 -6.53
N GLY A 416 -19.60 -3.38 -7.82
CA GLY A 416 -19.64 -2.36 -8.87
C GLY A 416 -20.80 -1.40 -8.68
N ASP A 417 -21.98 -1.90 -8.32
CA ASP A 417 -23.15 -1.06 -8.06
C ASP A 417 -22.96 -0.16 -6.83
N ARG A 418 -22.32 -0.69 -5.77
CA ARG A 418 -21.92 0.11 -4.60
C ARG A 418 -20.96 1.23 -5.00
N MET A 419 -19.96 0.93 -5.82
CA MET A 419 -18.97 1.91 -6.30
C MET A 419 -19.64 2.97 -7.18
N LYS A 420 -20.52 2.59 -8.12
CA LYS A 420 -21.29 3.51 -8.96
C LYS A 420 -22.10 4.49 -8.12
N ARG A 421 -22.76 4.02 -7.04
CA ARG A 421 -23.48 4.90 -6.11
C ARG A 421 -22.57 5.91 -5.42
N VAL A 422 -21.41 5.47 -4.95
CA VAL A 422 -20.44 6.36 -4.29
C VAL A 422 -19.89 7.40 -5.27
N TYR A 423 -19.57 6.98 -6.50
CA TYR A 423 -19.00 7.85 -7.53
C TYR A 423 -20.00 8.90 -8.04
N ALA A 424 -21.30 8.57 -8.06
CA ALA A 424 -22.34 9.52 -8.42
C ALA A 424 -22.40 10.74 -7.47
N HIS A 425 -21.90 10.59 -6.24
CA HIS A 425 -21.84 11.65 -5.24
C HIS A 425 -20.48 12.36 -5.17
N ALA A 426 -19.53 11.99 -6.04
CA ALA A 426 -18.22 12.61 -6.10
C ALA A 426 -18.13 13.56 -7.29
N GLU A 427 -17.73 14.81 -7.04
CA GLU A 427 -17.52 15.81 -8.09
C GLU A 427 -16.34 15.40 -9.00
N LYS A 428 -16.58 15.29 -10.31
CA LYS A 428 -15.52 14.98 -11.29
C LYS A 428 -14.89 16.28 -11.79
N PHE A 429 -13.58 16.39 -11.64
CA PHE A 429 -12.83 17.58 -12.01
C PHE A 429 -12.29 17.51 -13.44
N PRO A 430 -11.95 18.66 -14.08
CA PRO A 430 -11.44 18.67 -15.45
C PRO A 430 -10.15 17.86 -15.60
N ASN A 431 -10.04 17.14 -16.72
CA ASN A 431 -8.95 16.19 -16.95
C ASN A 431 -7.57 16.86 -17.03
N GLU A 432 -7.51 18.10 -17.50
CA GLU A 432 -6.29 18.93 -17.55
C GLU A 432 -5.74 19.27 -16.16
N VAL A 433 -6.66 19.54 -15.22
CA VAL A 433 -6.31 19.80 -13.81
C VAL A 433 -5.77 18.52 -13.19
N GLU A 434 -6.49 17.41 -13.38
CA GLU A 434 -6.08 16.11 -12.86
C GLU A 434 -4.76 15.61 -13.46
N HIS A 435 -4.47 15.93 -14.74
CA HIS A 435 -3.17 15.65 -15.32
C HIS A 435 -2.03 16.38 -14.58
N THR A 436 -2.22 17.65 -14.23
CA THR A 436 -1.23 18.40 -13.43
C THR A 436 -1.03 17.74 -12.07
N TYR A 437 -2.13 17.39 -11.41
CA TYR A 437 -2.10 16.72 -10.11
C TYR A 437 -1.55 15.30 -10.17
N SER A 438 -1.55 14.62 -11.33
CA SER A 438 -0.93 13.30 -11.48
C SER A 438 0.57 13.31 -11.20
N PHE A 439 1.28 14.37 -11.63
CA PHE A 439 2.71 14.53 -11.34
C PHE A 439 2.95 14.80 -9.85
N ILE A 440 2.09 15.64 -9.27
CA ILE A 440 2.13 15.93 -7.84
C ILE A 440 1.82 14.65 -7.05
N GLN A 441 0.88 13.84 -7.51
CA GLN A 441 0.51 12.58 -6.87
C GLN A 441 1.67 11.59 -6.89
N VAL A 442 2.41 11.48 -7.99
CA VAL A 442 3.62 10.64 -8.01
C VAL A 442 4.62 11.09 -6.93
N LEU A 443 4.79 12.40 -6.74
CA LEU A 443 5.65 12.92 -5.67
C LEU A 443 5.11 12.57 -4.28
N THR A 444 3.81 12.73 -4.04
CA THR A 444 3.19 12.40 -2.75
C THR A 444 3.22 10.91 -2.45
N ALA A 445 3.06 10.06 -3.46
CA ALA A 445 3.20 8.60 -3.37
C ALA A 445 4.64 8.21 -2.99
N CYS A 446 5.65 8.87 -3.57
CA CYS A 446 7.05 8.70 -3.18
C CYS A 446 7.28 9.11 -1.71
N THR A 447 6.71 10.23 -1.27
CA THR A 447 6.77 10.67 0.14
C THR A 447 6.09 9.67 1.07
N ALA A 448 4.92 9.15 0.70
CA ALA A 448 4.20 8.13 1.46
C ALA A 448 4.98 6.82 1.55
N SER A 449 5.59 6.39 0.44
CA SER A 449 6.43 5.19 0.39
C SER A 449 7.70 5.33 1.22
N PHE A 450 8.32 6.53 1.23
CA PHE A 450 9.41 6.83 2.15
C PHE A 450 8.97 6.76 3.61
N ALA A 451 7.83 7.35 3.95
CA ALA A 451 7.29 7.34 5.31
C ALA A 451 6.94 5.92 5.78
N HIS A 452 6.38 5.12 4.87
CA HIS A 452 6.08 3.71 5.08
C HIS A 452 7.36 2.92 5.39
N GLY A 453 8.38 3.00 4.53
CA GLY A 453 9.65 2.30 4.74
C GLY A 453 10.33 2.69 6.05
N ALA A 454 10.27 3.97 6.43
CA ALA A 454 10.77 4.47 7.70
C ALA A 454 10.02 3.91 8.93
N ASN A 455 8.71 3.68 8.82
CA ASN A 455 7.91 3.17 9.92
C ASN A 455 7.96 1.64 10.02
N ASP A 456 7.62 0.96 8.93
CA ASP A 456 7.27 -0.47 8.93
C ASP A 456 8.50 -1.39 8.91
N ILE A 457 9.71 -0.90 8.56
CA ILE A 457 10.91 -1.72 8.73
C ILE A 457 11.20 -2.03 10.20
N GLY A 458 10.72 -1.18 11.12
CA GLY A 458 10.81 -1.41 12.56
C GLY A 458 10.18 -2.73 12.98
N ASN A 459 9.10 -3.16 12.31
CA ASN A 459 8.37 -4.38 12.61
C ASN A 459 9.27 -5.61 12.46
N SER A 460 10.04 -5.68 11.39
CA SER A 460 10.85 -6.86 11.12
C SER A 460 12.25 -6.74 11.74
N VAL A 461 12.87 -5.56 11.67
CA VAL A 461 14.25 -5.37 12.12
C VAL A 461 14.36 -5.28 13.64
N GLY A 462 13.34 -4.77 14.34
CA GLY A 462 13.33 -4.66 15.80
C GLY A 462 13.50 -6.04 16.47
N PRO A 463 12.58 -6.99 16.25
CA PRO A 463 12.69 -8.37 16.73
C PRO A 463 13.97 -9.07 16.24
N TRP A 464 14.33 -8.91 14.97
CA TRP A 464 15.52 -9.58 14.42
C TRP A 464 16.82 -9.09 15.05
N ALA A 465 16.92 -7.78 15.35
CA ALA A 465 18.07 -7.23 16.07
C ALA A 465 18.19 -7.81 17.49
N VAL A 466 17.06 -8.08 18.16
CA VAL A 466 17.05 -8.77 19.47
C VAL A 466 17.57 -10.20 19.33
N ILE A 467 17.04 -10.96 18.36
CA ILE A 467 17.44 -12.35 18.09
C ILE A 467 18.95 -12.41 17.77
N TYR A 468 19.43 -11.57 16.85
CA TYR A 468 20.84 -11.53 16.46
C TYR A 468 21.76 -11.14 17.62
N SER A 469 21.36 -10.15 18.44
CA SER A 469 22.16 -9.70 19.58
C SER A 469 22.22 -10.76 20.68
N ALA A 470 21.08 -11.39 21.00
CA ALA A 470 21.01 -12.49 21.95
C ALA A 470 21.89 -13.66 21.52
N TRP A 471 21.80 -14.07 20.24
CA TRP A 471 22.61 -15.13 19.65
C TRP A 471 24.11 -14.82 19.69
N LYS A 472 24.53 -13.63 19.24
CA LYS A 472 25.95 -13.29 19.11
C LYS A 472 26.63 -13.05 20.45
N THR A 473 25.94 -12.44 21.40
CA THR A 473 26.55 -11.99 22.66
C THR A 473 26.29 -12.92 23.82
N GLY A 474 25.19 -13.68 23.78
CA GLY A 474 24.70 -14.48 24.91
C GLY A 474 24.12 -13.62 26.05
N ASN A 475 23.93 -12.31 25.83
CA ASN A 475 23.46 -11.38 26.85
C ASN A 475 22.17 -10.68 26.41
N ALA A 476 21.08 -10.92 27.15
CA ALA A 476 19.78 -10.30 26.89
C ALA A 476 19.80 -8.75 26.97
N ALA A 477 20.75 -8.17 27.72
CA ALA A 477 20.93 -6.72 27.82
C ALA A 477 21.54 -6.09 26.56
N ALA A 478 22.25 -6.87 25.73
CA ALA A 478 22.87 -6.39 24.50
C ALA A 478 21.83 -6.01 23.42
N ALA A 479 20.56 -6.41 23.58
CA ALA A 479 19.45 -5.98 22.74
C ALA A 479 19.24 -4.45 22.73
N LYS A 480 19.77 -3.72 23.73
CA LYS A 480 19.72 -2.26 23.76
C LYS A 480 20.60 -1.61 22.68
N ALA A 481 21.58 -2.33 22.12
CA ALA A 481 22.50 -1.79 21.11
C ALA A 481 21.76 -1.27 19.86
N PRO A 482 22.29 -0.25 19.17
CA PRO A 482 21.71 0.27 17.93
C PRO A 482 21.64 -0.81 16.86
N VAL A 483 20.61 -0.75 16.01
CA VAL A 483 20.45 -1.67 14.89
C VAL A 483 21.52 -1.40 13.83
N PRO A 484 22.33 -2.39 13.43
CA PRO A 484 23.30 -2.22 12.35
C PRO A 484 22.65 -1.91 11.00
N VAL A 485 23.26 -1.02 10.23
CA VAL A 485 22.74 -0.59 8.90
C VAL A 485 22.58 -1.75 7.92
N TRP A 486 23.46 -2.76 7.99
CA TRP A 486 23.35 -3.93 7.11
C TRP A 486 22.07 -4.73 7.36
N GLN A 487 21.55 -4.77 8.59
CA GLN A 487 20.28 -5.44 8.89
C GLN A 487 19.11 -4.71 8.23
N LEU A 488 19.11 -3.38 8.31
CA LEU A 488 18.14 -2.53 7.62
C LEU A 488 18.19 -2.77 6.11
N ALA A 489 19.38 -2.83 5.51
CA ALA A 489 19.55 -3.04 4.08
C ALA A 489 19.00 -4.39 3.60
N VAL A 490 19.28 -5.48 4.34
CA VAL A 490 18.79 -6.83 4.01
C VAL A 490 17.25 -6.87 4.06
N LEU A 491 16.65 -6.38 5.14
CA LEU A 491 15.20 -6.42 5.29
C LEU A 491 14.49 -5.42 4.35
N SER A 492 15.09 -4.26 4.04
CA SER A 492 14.53 -3.36 3.01
C SER A 492 14.53 -3.98 1.61
N GLY A 493 15.54 -4.82 1.31
CA GLY A 493 15.55 -5.63 0.09
C GLY A 493 14.38 -6.62 0.07
N MET A 494 14.07 -7.26 1.20
CA MET A 494 12.93 -8.17 1.32
C MET A 494 11.57 -7.47 1.17
N ILE A 495 11.41 -6.25 1.72
CA ILE A 495 10.23 -5.40 1.47
C ILE A 495 10.04 -5.17 -0.03
N SER A 496 11.14 -4.83 -0.73
CA SER A 496 11.11 -4.56 -2.17
C SER A 496 10.79 -5.82 -2.99
N ILE A 497 11.30 -6.98 -2.58
CA ILE A 497 10.96 -8.27 -3.19
C ILE A 497 9.46 -8.55 -3.01
N GLY A 498 8.92 -8.40 -1.79
CA GLY A 498 7.49 -8.61 -1.51
C GLY A 498 6.56 -7.73 -2.33
N LEU A 499 6.92 -6.45 -2.49
CA LEU A 499 6.22 -5.53 -3.38
C LEU A 499 6.21 -6.06 -4.83
N CYS A 500 7.38 -6.40 -5.37
CA CYS A 500 7.52 -6.80 -6.76
C CYS A 500 6.81 -8.12 -7.09
N THR A 501 6.84 -9.08 -6.17
CA THR A 501 6.31 -10.43 -6.41
C THR A 501 4.84 -10.56 -6.04
N TYR A 502 4.37 -9.92 -4.96
CA TYR A 502 3.04 -10.19 -4.40
C TYR A 502 2.21 -8.94 -4.04
N GLY A 503 2.77 -7.74 -4.15
CA GLY A 503 2.06 -6.47 -3.89
C GLY A 503 0.78 -6.28 -4.71
N TYR A 504 0.70 -6.90 -5.89
CA TYR A 504 -0.46 -6.80 -6.79
C TYR A 504 -1.76 -7.31 -6.14
N ASN A 505 -1.67 -8.26 -5.21
CA ASN A 505 -2.84 -8.91 -4.63
C ASN A 505 -3.65 -7.95 -3.73
N ILE A 506 -2.96 -7.06 -3.02
CA ILE A 506 -3.60 -6.02 -2.23
C ILE A 506 -3.89 -4.77 -3.07
N MET A 507 -2.98 -4.41 -3.99
CA MET A 507 -3.15 -3.25 -4.87
C MET A 507 -4.44 -3.31 -5.71
N LYS A 508 -4.83 -4.51 -6.17
CA LYS A 508 -6.08 -4.71 -6.94
C LYS A 508 -7.34 -4.48 -6.10
N VAL A 509 -7.31 -4.70 -4.78
CA VAL A 509 -8.50 -4.64 -3.91
C VAL A 509 -8.61 -3.34 -3.10
N MET A 510 -7.50 -2.67 -2.80
CA MET A 510 -7.50 -1.47 -1.96
C MET A 510 -8.03 -0.24 -2.71
N GLY A 511 -7.76 -0.14 -4.01
CA GLY A 511 -8.15 1.01 -4.81
C GLY A 511 -9.67 1.15 -4.98
N ASN A 512 -10.16 2.39 -5.02
CA ASN A 512 -11.45 2.82 -5.58
C ASN A 512 -12.73 2.25 -4.90
N LYS A 513 -12.61 1.29 -3.96
CA LYS A 513 -13.75 0.68 -3.26
C LYS A 513 -14.30 1.51 -2.10
N ILE A 514 -13.51 2.44 -1.56
CA ILE A 514 -13.88 3.30 -0.41
C ILE A 514 -14.51 4.61 -0.90
N THR A 515 -13.85 5.30 -1.84
CA THR A 515 -14.31 6.54 -2.44
C THR A 515 -13.73 6.68 -3.85
N TYR A 516 -14.18 7.68 -4.60
CA TYR A 516 -13.66 7.98 -5.93
C TYR A 516 -12.25 8.57 -5.83
N HIS A 517 -11.25 7.88 -6.42
CA HIS A 517 -9.89 8.41 -6.52
C HIS A 517 -9.71 9.18 -7.84
N SER A 518 -9.35 10.45 -7.71
CA SER A 518 -8.76 11.25 -8.78
C SER A 518 -7.37 11.74 -8.34
N PRO A 519 -6.46 12.13 -9.24
CA PRO A 519 -5.12 12.56 -8.85
C PRO A 519 -5.05 13.63 -7.75
N SER A 520 -5.91 14.64 -7.79
CA SER A 520 -6.03 15.70 -6.77
C SER A 520 -6.48 15.18 -5.40
N ARG A 521 -7.39 14.19 -5.38
CA ARG A 521 -7.83 13.51 -4.16
C ARG A 521 -6.74 12.60 -3.62
N GLY A 522 -6.15 11.79 -4.50
CA GLY A 522 -5.11 10.83 -4.16
C GLY A 522 -3.87 11.50 -3.59
N CYS A 523 -3.43 12.62 -4.16
CA CYS A 523 -2.27 13.35 -3.60
C CYS A 523 -2.54 13.89 -2.19
N SER A 524 -3.79 14.29 -1.91
CA SER A 524 -4.21 14.74 -0.59
C SER A 524 -4.26 13.58 0.41
N MET A 525 -4.74 12.41 -0.02
CA MET A 525 -4.80 11.20 0.80
C MET A 525 -3.40 10.70 1.17
N GLU A 526 -2.53 10.56 0.17
CA GLU A 526 -1.14 10.10 0.35
C GLU A 526 -0.34 11.06 1.24
N MET A 527 -0.44 12.37 1.02
CA MET A 527 0.25 13.36 1.82
C MET A 527 -0.27 13.42 3.26
N GLY A 528 -1.59 13.38 3.48
CA GLY A 528 -2.16 13.37 4.83
C GLY A 528 -1.77 12.12 5.63
N ALA A 529 -1.75 10.95 4.97
CA ALA A 529 -1.26 9.72 5.55
C ALA A 529 0.24 9.79 5.86
N ALA A 530 1.06 10.26 4.91
CA ALA A 530 2.51 10.39 5.07
C ALA A 530 2.89 11.33 6.22
N ILE A 531 2.26 12.50 6.31
CA ILE A 531 2.47 13.44 7.42
C ILE A 531 2.17 12.76 8.76
N THR A 532 1.04 12.05 8.84
CA THR A 532 0.65 11.36 10.09
C THR A 532 1.65 10.29 10.46
N VAL A 533 2.06 9.43 9.52
CA VAL A 533 3.05 8.37 9.74
C VAL A 533 4.38 8.95 10.20
N LEU A 534 4.85 10.02 9.56
CA LEU A 534 6.10 10.68 9.93
C LEU A 534 6.00 11.33 11.32
N VAL A 535 4.91 12.01 11.65
CA VAL A 535 4.70 12.61 12.98
C VAL A 535 4.73 11.55 14.06
N PHE A 536 4.01 10.43 13.89
CA PHE A 536 4.03 9.33 14.86
C PHE A 536 5.42 8.68 14.97
N SER A 537 6.11 8.49 13.84
CA SER A 537 7.49 8.00 13.81
C SER A 537 8.45 8.92 14.58
N GLN A 538 8.22 10.24 14.55
CA GLN A 538 9.02 11.22 15.31
C GLN A 538 8.85 11.08 16.82
N TYR A 539 7.65 10.70 17.27
CA TYR A 539 7.38 10.38 18.68
C TYR A 539 7.72 8.94 19.06
N SER A 540 8.36 8.18 18.15
CA SER A 540 8.68 6.77 18.38
C SER A 540 7.44 5.92 18.66
N LEU A 541 6.29 6.31 18.10
CA LEU A 541 5.05 5.55 18.23
C LEU A 541 4.85 4.72 16.95
N PRO A 542 4.89 3.38 17.03
CA PRO A 542 4.59 2.54 15.88
C PRO A 542 3.13 2.75 15.48
N VAL A 543 2.91 3.06 14.20
CA VAL A 543 1.57 3.33 13.66
C VAL A 543 1.27 2.40 12.49
N SER A 544 -0.01 2.23 12.16
CA SER A 544 -0.42 1.51 10.96
C SER A 544 -0.56 2.46 9.78
N THR A 545 0.24 2.23 8.75
CA THR A 545 0.16 2.92 7.45
C THR A 545 -1.20 2.68 6.78
N SER A 546 -1.74 1.46 6.88
CA SER A 546 -3.08 1.07 6.41
C SER A 546 -4.21 1.87 7.05
N MET A 547 -4.11 2.13 8.36
CA MET A 547 -5.10 2.94 9.07
C MET A 547 -5.00 4.41 8.67
N CYS A 548 -3.79 4.94 8.56
CA CYS A 548 -3.54 6.31 8.13
C CYS A 548 -4.14 6.58 6.73
N ILE A 549 -3.86 5.73 5.73
CA ILE A 549 -4.39 5.94 4.37
C ILE A 549 -5.91 5.75 4.29
N THR A 550 -6.46 4.80 5.05
CA THR A 550 -7.91 4.60 5.11
C THR A 550 -8.60 5.82 5.75
N GLY A 551 -8.06 6.33 6.86
CA GLY A 551 -8.55 7.55 7.49
C GLY A 551 -8.45 8.76 6.57
N ALA A 552 -7.31 8.95 5.92
CA ALA A 552 -7.11 9.99 4.91
C ALA A 552 -8.13 9.89 3.75
N THR A 553 -8.40 8.67 3.28
CA THR A 553 -9.38 8.40 2.23
C THR A 553 -10.80 8.77 2.66
N VAL A 554 -11.20 8.42 3.88
CA VAL A 554 -12.49 8.81 4.45
C VAL A 554 -12.57 10.33 4.59
N GLY A 555 -11.54 10.99 5.12
CA GLY A 555 -11.48 12.45 5.29
C GLY A 555 -11.72 13.19 3.96
N VAL A 556 -10.98 12.82 2.91
CA VAL A 556 -11.14 13.41 1.57
C VAL A 556 -12.50 13.06 0.95
N GLY A 557 -13.00 11.84 1.15
CA GLY A 557 -14.31 11.43 0.67
C GLY A 557 -15.44 12.27 1.27
N LEU A 558 -15.36 12.61 2.56
CA LEU A 558 -16.32 13.46 3.27
C LEU A 558 -16.31 14.92 2.79
N CYS A 559 -15.19 15.40 2.23
CA CYS A 559 -15.12 16.76 1.67
C CYS A 559 -16.01 16.97 0.44
N ASN A 560 -16.59 15.92 -0.15
CA ASN A 560 -17.62 16.05 -1.18
C ASN A 560 -18.95 16.60 -0.62
N GLY A 561 -19.11 16.73 0.69
CA GLY A 561 -20.28 17.34 1.34
C GLY A 561 -21.41 16.35 1.63
N THR A 562 -21.21 15.05 1.38
CA THR A 562 -22.21 14.00 1.66
C THR A 562 -21.53 12.74 2.19
N LEU A 563 -22.14 12.12 3.19
CA LEU A 563 -21.72 10.82 3.72
C LEU A 563 -21.79 9.71 2.65
N LYS A 564 -22.64 9.88 1.62
CA LYS A 564 -22.82 8.91 0.53
C LYS A 564 -21.61 8.82 -0.41
N ALA A 565 -20.69 9.78 -0.36
CA ALA A 565 -19.44 9.74 -1.12
C ALA A 565 -18.37 8.81 -0.50
N VAL A 566 -18.70 8.13 0.61
CA VAL A 566 -17.85 7.13 1.26
C VAL A 566 -18.61 5.81 1.43
N ASN A 567 -17.97 4.70 1.11
CA ASN A 567 -18.49 3.37 1.34
C ASN A 567 -18.24 2.91 2.79
N PHE A 568 -19.12 3.30 3.71
CA PHE A 568 -19.00 2.96 5.14
C PHE A 568 -19.06 1.46 5.44
N GLN A 569 -19.71 0.66 4.60
CA GLN A 569 -19.69 -0.80 4.75
C GLN A 569 -18.26 -1.35 4.61
N ARG A 570 -17.51 -0.86 3.61
CA ARG A 570 -16.10 -1.24 3.41
C ARG A 570 -15.21 -0.72 4.54
N VAL A 571 -15.43 0.51 4.99
CA VAL A 571 -14.72 1.07 6.14
C VAL A 571 -14.97 0.24 7.41
N GLY A 572 -16.22 -0.17 7.67
CA GLY A 572 -16.57 -1.02 8.80
C GLY A 572 -15.91 -2.39 8.76
N LEU A 573 -15.82 -3.02 7.57
CA LEU A 573 -15.10 -4.28 7.39
C LEU A 573 -13.59 -4.14 7.65
N LEU A 574 -12.98 -3.03 7.23
CA LEU A 574 -11.57 -2.74 7.54
C LEU A 574 -11.36 -2.54 9.04
N LEU A 575 -12.20 -1.73 9.70
CA LEU A 575 -12.16 -1.52 11.14
C LEU A 575 -12.30 -2.84 11.91
N PHE A 576 -13.25 -3.69 11.51
CA PHE A 576 -13.41 -5.02 12.09
C PHE A 576 -12.16 -5.88 11.92
N SER A 577 -11.57 -5.90 10.72
CA SER A 577 -10.34 -6.64 10.44
C SER A 577 -9.16 -6.17 11.31
N TRP A 578 -9.05 -4.86 11.52
CA TRP A 578 -8.01 -4.28 12.39
C TRP A 578 -8.20 -4.67 13.85
N ILE A 579 -9.43 -4.60 14.36
CA ILE A 579 -9.75 -4.99 15.75
C ILE A 579 -9.51 -6.49 15.94
N MET A 580 -9.94 -7.33 15.00
CA MET A 580 -9.78 -8.79 15.09
C MET A 580 -8.33 -9.26 14.93
N THR A 581 -7.49 -8.47 14.25
CA THR A 581 -6.06 -8.78 14.13
C THR A 581 -5.36 -8.86 15.49
N ILE A 582 -5.78 -8.03 16.45
CA ILE A 582 -5.16 -7.96 17.78
C ILE A 582 -5.30 -9.28 18.57
N PRO A 583 -6.52 -9.78 18.85
CA PRO A 583 -6.68 -11.04 19.58
C PRO A 583 -6.15 -12.23 18.79
N ILE A 584 -6.27 -12.25 17.45
CA ILE A 584 -5.82 -13.38 16.65
C ILE A 584 -4.29 -13.48 16.66
N ALA A 585 -3.57 -12.41 16.30
CA ALA A 585 -2.11 -12.43 16.28
C ALA A 585 -1.52 -12.60 17.69
N GLY A 586 -2.14 -11.98 18.70
CA GLY A 586 -1.74 -12.16 20.10
C GLY A 586 -1.93 -13.59 20.59
N THR A 587 -3.05 -14.23 20.29
CA THR A 587 -3.30 -15.63 20.66
C THR A 587 -2.34 -16.57 19.93
N LEU A 588 -2.10 -16.35 18.62
CA LEU A 588 -1.12 -17.14 17.86
C LEU A 588 0.28 -17.04 18.48
N GLY A 589 0.73 -15.82 18.84
CA GLY A 589 2.02 -15.62 19.50
C GLY A 589 2.11 -16.29 20.87
N GLY A 590 1.08 -16.12 21.70
CA GLY A 590 1.01 -16.70 23.04
C GLY A 590 0.94 -18.23 23.04
N VAL A 591 0.12 -18.82 22.18
CA VAL A 591 0.00 -20.29 22.03
C VAL A 591 1.29 -20.88 21.51
N LEU A 592 1.90 -20.28 20.47
CA LEU A 592 3.15 -20.76 19.92
C LEU A 592 4.26 -20.76 20.98
N MET A 593 4.37 -19.68 21.76
CA MET A 593 5.34 -19.59 22.85
C MET A 593 5.04 -20.58 23.97
N GLY A 594 3.77 -20.69 24.38
CA GLY A 594 3.34 -21.65 25.40
C GLY A 594 3.64 -23.09 25.02
N LEU A 595 3.44 -23.46 23.75
CA LEU A 595 3.79 -24.78 23.23
C LEU A 595 5.29 -25.06 23.34
N PHE A 596 6.16 -24.12 22.95
CA PHE A 596 7.61 -24.34 23.02
C PHE A 596 8.16 -24.29 24.44
N LEU A 597 7.62 -23.46 25.32
CA LEU A 597 8.02 -23.45 26.74
C LEU A 597 7.66 -24.76 27.45
N ASN A 598 6.49 -25.35 27.11
CA ASN A 598 6.00 -26.59 27.72
C ASN A 598 6.31 -27.84 26.89
N ALA A 599 7.05 -27.71 25.78
CA ALA A 599 7.46 -28.86 24.98
C ALA A 599 8.37 -29.77 25.82
N PRO A 600 8.27 -31.11 25.71
CA PRO A 600 9.11 -32.01 26.47
C PRO A 600 10.58 -31.76 26.14
N HIS A 601 11.35 -31.29 27.13
CA HIS A 601 12.78 -31.11 27.02
C HIS A 601 13.46 -32.41 27.45
N PHE A 602 14.43 -32.88 26.67
CA PHE A 602 15.32 -33.93 27.16
C PHE A 602 16.12 -33.33 28.30
N ALA A 603 15.90 -33.79 29.53
CA ALA A 603 16.68 -33.35 30.68
C ALA A 603 18.16 -33.59 30.34
N SER A 604 18.91 -32.52 30.14
CA SER A 604 20.36 -32.61 30.00
C SER A 604 20.89 -33.06 31.34
N THR A 605 21.33 -34.31 31.39
CA THR A 605 22.15 -34.88 32.46
C THR A 605 23.49 -34.14 32.51
N THR A 606 23.51 -32.94 33.08
CA THR A 606 24.72 -32.30 33.57
C THR A 606 24.54 -32.16 35.07
N GLY A 607 25.18 -33.11 35.78
CA GLY A 607 25.04 -33.31 37.21
C GLY A 607 25.38 -32.07 38.02
N SER A 608 24.53 -31.81 39.01
CA SER A 608 24.93 -31.13 40.23
C SER A 608 25.96 -31.99 40.97
N ALA A 609 27.22 -31.56 40.93
CA ALA A 609 28.22 -31.83 41.96
C ALA A 609 28.81 -30.48 42.37
#